data_AF-A0A976E8C8-F1
#
_entry.id   AF-A0A976E8C8-F1
#
_cell.length_a   1.000
_cell.length_b   1.000
_cell.length_c   1.000
_cell.angle_alpha   90.00
_cell.angle_beta   90.00
_cell.angle_gamma   90.00
#
_symmetry.space_group_name_H-M   'P 1'
#
loop_
_entity.id
_entity.type
_entity.pdbx_description
1 polymer ?
#
loop_
_entity_poly.entity_id
_entity_poly.type
_entity_poly.pdbx_seq_one_letter_code
_entity_poly.pdbx_strand_id
1 'polypeptide(L)'
;MSQVYHSNAKTNVNNREQIQKCSDTNQAIAERFNISKQTASKWRNRGFVTDASSCPKNIEYSVTKLETASLISIRRSSWLALDEVFETLLGQNDAISRSSVYRFFVKHGINQVPAQQKDKAKKFKAYEPGYWSCFKV
;
A
#
# COMPACT_ATOMS: atom_id res chain seq x y z
N MET A 1 -4.71 -11.14 -11.94
CA MET A 1 -3.69 -12.06 -11.41
C MET A 1 -4.28 -13.45 -11.40
N SER A 2 -3.56 -14.46 -11.90
CA SER A 2 -4.00 -15.86 -11.79
C SER A 2 -4.14 -16.23 -10.31
N GLN A 3 -5.27 -16.82 -9.94
CA GLN A 3 -5.57 -17.15 -8.55
C GLN A 3 -4.88 -18.48 -8.23
N VAL A 4 -3.68 -18.38 -7.63
CA VAL A 4 -2.89 -19.56 -7.25
C VAL A 4 -3.47 -20.15 -5.97
N TYR A 5 -4.09 -21.32 -6.09
CA TYR A 5 -4.61 -22.06 -4.95
C TYR A 5 -3.58 -23.07 -4.43
N HIS A 6 -3.58 -23.29 -3.12
CA HIS A 6 -2.88 -24.43 -2.53
C HIS A 6 -3.48 -25.74 -3.05
N SER A 7 -2.67 -26.80 -3.20
CA SER A 7 -3.11 -28.11 -3.70
C SER A 7 -4.31 -28.69 -2.94
N ASN A 8 -4.34 -28.49 -1.62
CA ASN A 8 -5.42 -28.94 -0.74
C ASN A 8 -6.63 -27.99 -0.65
N ALA A 9 -6.66 -26.89 -1.42
CA ALA A 9 -7.75 -25.92 -1.36
C ALA A 9 -9.06 -26.50 -1.92
N LYS A 10 -10.08 -26.62 -1.06
CA LYS A 10 -11.40 -27.17 -1.44
C LYS A 10 -12.34 -26.14 -2.07
N THR A 11 -12.16 -24.85 -1.80
CA THR A 11 -13.03 -23.77 -2.29
C THR A 11 -12.31 -22.92 -3.34
N ASN A 12 -11.97 -23.53 -4.48
CA ASN A 12 -11.48 -22.81 -5.67
C ASN A 12 -12.64 -22.16 -6.45
N VAL A 13 -12.33 -21.30 -7.44
CA VAL A 13 -13.33 -20.65 -8.30
C VAL A 13 -14.28 -21.68 -8.93
N ASN A 14 -13.74 -22.77 -9.49
CA ASN A 14 -14.53 -23.81 -10.18
C ASN A 14 -15.56 -24.48 -9.24
N ASN A 15 -15.14 -24.88 -8.05
CA ASN A 15 -16.02 -25.51 -7.06
C ASN A 15 -17.07 -24.53 -6.56
N ARG A 16 -16.72 -23.25 -6.39
CA ARG A 16 -17.68 -22.19 -6.00
C ARG A 16 -18.75 -21.97 -7.09
N GLU A 17 -18.37 -21.98 -8.37
CA GLU A 17 -19.33 -21.93 -9.49
C GLU A 17 -20.26 -23.14 -9.50
N GLN A 18 -19.72 -24.33 -9.29
CA GLN A 18 -20.52 -25.56 -9.21
C GLN A 18 -21.50 -25.51 -8.03
N ILE A 19 -21.06 -25.02 -6.87
CA ILE A 19 -21.91 -24.82 -5.69
C ILE A 19 -23.07 -23.85 -5.98
N GLN A 20 -22.82 -22.76 -6.72
CA GLN A 20 -23.85 -21.78 -7.08
C GLN A 20 -24.88 -22.33 -8.08
N LYS A 21 -24.44 -23.15 -9.03
CA LYS A 21 -25.31 -23.77 -10.05
C LYS A 21 -26.11 -24.95 -9.52
N CYS A 22 -25.74 -25.52 -8.37
CA CYS A 22 -26.38 -26.71 -7.83
C CYS A 22 -27.74 -26.37 -7.19
N SER A 23 -28.79 -27.10 -7.56
CA SER A 23 -30.13 -27.00 -6.95
C SER A 23 -30.27 -27.77 -5.64
N ASP A 24 -29.30 -28.64 -5.31
CA ASP A 24 -29.34 -29.54 -4.16
C ASP A 24 -29.45 -28.84 -2.80
N THR A 25 -29.72 -29.62 -1.76
CA THR A 25 -29.71 -29.11 -0.38
C THR A 25 -28.27 -28.75 0.05
N ASN A 26 -28.15 -27.79 0.98
CA ASN A 26 -26.83 -27.38 1.50
C ASN A 26 -26.06 -28.54 2.18
N GLN A 27 -26.77 -29.58 2.63
CA GLN A 27 -26.15 -30.76 3.22
C GLN A 27 -25.52 -31.66 2.14
N ALA A 28 -26.25 -31.95 1.06
CA ALA A 28 -25.70 -32.72 -0.06
C ALA A 28 -24.47 -32.03 -0.69
N ILE A 29 -24.51 -30.69 -0.82
CA ILE A 29 -23.37 -29.91 -1.30
C ILE A 29 -22.17 -30.03 -0.35
N ALA A 30 -22.41 -29.95 0.96
CA ALA A 30 -21.37 -30.04 1.98
C ALA A 30 -20.65 -31.41 1.93
N GLU A 31 -21.40 -32.49 1.80
CA GLU A 31 -20.88 -33.85 1.68
C GLU A 31 -20.10 -34.03 0.38
N ARG A 32 -20.64 -33.58 -0.76
CA ARG A 32 -20.00 -33.71 -2.08
C ARG A 32 -18.66 -32.98 -2.17
N PHE A 33 -18.59 -31.76 -1.66
CA PHE A 33 -17.37 -30.94 -1.72
C PHE A 33 -16.46 -31.08 -0.48
N ASN A 34 -16.86 -31.91 0.50
CA ASN A 34 -16.20 -32.07 1.79
C ASN A 34 -15.90 -30.72 2.47
N ILE A 35 -16.94 -29.91 2.62
CA ILE A 35 -16.90 -28.58 3.26
C ILE A 35 -17.99 -28.49 4.33
N SER A 36 -17.91 -27.48 5.21
CA SER A 36 -18.98 -27.27 6.19
C SER A 36 -20.28 -26.80 5.53
N LYS A 37 -21.43 -27.18 6.10
CA LYS A 37 -22.78 -26.72 5.67
C LYS A 37 -22.88 -25.19 5.62
N GLN A 38 -22.21 -24.49 6.54
CA GLN A 38 -22.13 -23.04 6.57
C GLN A 38 -21.37 -22.48 5.36
N THR A 39 -20.27 -23.14 4.97
CA THR A 39 -19.47 -22.76 3.80
C THR A 39 -20.26 -22.98 2.50
N ALA A 40 -20.98 -24.10 2.39
CA ALA A 40 -21.89 -24.36 1.27
C ALA A 40 -22.98 -23.28 1.16
N SER A 41 -23.67 -22.99 2.27
CA SER A 41 -24.68 -21.92 2.32
C SER A 41 -24.11 -20.54 1.93
N LYS A 42 -22.94 -20.19 2.47
CA LYS A 42 -22.24 -18.93 2.19
C LYS A 42 -21.93 -18.77 0.71
N TRP A 43 -21.39 -19.80 0.05
CA TRP A 43 -21.00 -19.69 -1.37
C TRP A 43 -22.19 -19.75 -2.31
N ARG A 44 -23.24 -20.51 -1.98
CA ARG A 44 -24.50 -20.55 -2.73
C ARG A 44 -25.18 -19.18 -2.80
N ASN A 45 -25.19 -18.45 -1.69
CA ASN A 45 -25.88 -17.16 -1.58
C ASN A 45 -25.03 -15.95 -2.03
N ARG A 46 -23.76 -16.14 -2.41
CA ARG A 46 -22.90 -15.06 -2.88
C ARG A 46 -23.19 -14.76 -4.36
N GLY A 47 -23.26 -13.48 -4.72
CA GLY A 47 -23.40 -13.04 -6.11
C GLY A 47 -22.11 -13.04 -6.93
N PHE A 48 -20.99 -13.50 -6.36
CA PHE A 48 -19.69 -13.53 -7.02
C PHE A 48 -18.89 -14.75 -6.57
N VAL A 49 -17.97 -15.18 -7.44
CA VAL A 49 -17.17 -16.41 -7.26
C VAL A 49 -15.71 -16.09 -6.92
N THR A 50 -15.19 -15.00 -7.48
CA THR A 50 -13.82 -14.53 -7.27
C THR A 50 -13.59 -14.09 -5.82
N ASP A 51 -12.33 -14.09 -5.37
CA ASP A 51 -12.06 -13.54 -4.04
C ASP A 51 -12.27 -12.02 -4.05
N ALA A 52 -12.98 -11.53 -3.04
CA ALA A 52 -13.06 -10.10 -2.80
C ALA A 52 -11.70 -9.60 -2.29
N SER A 53 -11.38 -8.34 -2.62
CA SER A 53 -10.20 -7.69 -2.07
C SER A 53 -10.26 -7.71 -0.54
N SER A 54 -9.14 -8.08 0.10
CA SER A 54 -8.95 -7.91 1.55
C SER A 54 -8.64 -6.47 1.93
N CYS A 55 -8.50 -5.56 0.97
CA CYS A 55 -8.28 -4.15 1.25
C CYS A 55 -9.51 -3.55 1.96
N PRO A 56 -9.28 -2.74 3.02
CA PRO A 56 -10.35 -1.97 3.64
C PRO A 56 -11.08 -1.09 2.62
N LYS A 57 -12.41 -0.99 2.76
CA LYS A 57 -13.24 -0.15 1.87
C LYS A 57 -13.03 1.34 2.12
N ASN A 58 -12.82 1.72 3.38
CA ASN A 58 -12.45 3.06 3.78
C ASN A 58 -11.04 3.03 4.36
N ILE A 59 -10.14 3.84 3.83
CA ILE A 59 -8.79 4.01 4.34
C ILE A 59 -8.67 5.46 4.79
N GLU A 60 -8.58 5.65 6.10
CA GLU A 60 -8.35 6.95 6.68
C GLU A 60 -6.84 7.22 6.72
N TYR A 61 -6.46 8.39 6.21
CA TYR A 61 -5.08 8.85 6.20
C TYR A 61 -4.95 10.05 7.12
N SER A 62 -3.80 10.20 7.76
CA SER A 62 -3.47 11.38 8.57
C SER A 62 -3.40 12.67 7.73
N VAL A 63 -3.17 12.53 6.43
CA VAL A 63 -3.01 13.64 5.48
C VAL A 63 -4.32 13.89 4.76
N THR A 64 -4.82 15.12 4.80
CA THR A 64 -6.05 15.52 4.12
C THR A 64 -5.86 15.62 2.60
N LYS A 65 -6.97 15.73 1.85
CA LYS A 65 -6.93 15.89 0.39
C LYS A 65 -6.24 17.20 -0.03
N LEU A 66 -6.38 18.26 0.76
CA LEU A 66 -5.74 19.55 0.50
C LEU A 66 -4.23 19.47 0.78
N GLU A 67 -3.85 18.92 1.94
CA GLU A 67 -2.44 18.71 2.29
C GLU A 67 -1.72 17.81 1.29
N THR A 68 -2.41 16.81 0.74
CA THR A 68 -1.90 15.93 -0.34
C THR A 68 -1.46 16.75 -1.55
N ALA A 69 -2.27 17.72 -2.00
CA ALA A 69 -1.92 18.58 -3.13
C ALA A 69 -0.74 19.50 -2.80
N SER A 70 -0.72 20.06 -1.58
CA SER A 70 0.37 20.89 -1.08
C SER A 70 1.69 20.11 -1.01
N LEU A 71 1.68 18.89 -0.46
CA LEU A 71 2.84 18.00 -0.37
C LEU A 71 3.46 17.71 -1.74
N ILE A 72 2.61 17.37 -2.71
CA ILE A 72 3.07 17.08 -4.08
C ILE A 72 3.67 18.34 -4.71
N SER A 73 3.01 19.49 -4.53
CA SER A 73 3.44 20.76 -5.10
C SER A 73 4.77 21.22 -4.51
N ILE A 74 4.89 21.22 -3.18
CA ILE A 74 6.14 21.56 -2.46
C ILE A 74 7.25 20.62 -2.92
N ARG A 75 7.03 19.30 -2.85
CA ARG A 75 8.08 18.33 -3.17
C ARG A 75 8.57 18.45 -4.63
N ARG A 76 7.66 18.67 -5.59
CA ARG A 76 8.01 18.79 -7.01
C ARG A 76 8.67 20.12 -7.39
N SER A 77 8.33 21.21 -6.70
CA SER A 77 8.90 22.53 -7.00
C SER A 77 10.26 22.72 -6.34
N SER A 78 10.39 22.36 -5.07
CA SER A 78 11.58 22.67 -4.26
C SER A 78 12.55 21.51 -4.11
N TRP A 79 12.08 20.26 -4.19
CA TRP A 79 12.85 19.05 -3.86
C TRP A 79 13.51 19.10 -2.46
N LEU A 80 12.90 19.81 -1.51
CA LEU A 80 13.30 19.86 -0.09
C LEU A 80 13.35 18.47 0.54
N ALA A 81 14.20 18.30 1.54
CA ALA A 81 14.34 17.06 2.27
C ALA A 81 13.02 16.65 2.93
N LEU A 82 12.87 15.35 3.19
CA LEU A 82 11.67 14.81 3.86
C LEU A 82 11.38 15.54 5.18
N ASP A 83 12.43 15.81 5.95
CA ASP A 83 12.35 16.46 7.25
C ASP A 83 11.85 17.90 7.12
N GLU A 84 12.40 18.66 6.17
CA GLU A 84 11.96 20.04 5.91
C GLU A 84 10.47 20.09 5.52
N VAL A 85 10.03 19.19 4.64
CA VAL A 85 8.62 19.14 4.24
C VAL A 85 7.72 18.72 5.40
N PHE A 86 8.18 17.81 6.25
CA PHE A 86 7.46 17.41 7.46
C PHE A 86 7.29 18.59 8.43
N GLU A 87 8.36 19.34 8.71
CA GLU A 87 8.31 20.53 9.59
C GLU A 87 7.34 21.59 9.06
N THR A 88 7.26 21.81 7.74
CA THR A 88 6.29 22.78 7.17
C THR A 88 4.82 22.40 7.43
N LEU A 89 4.54 21.11 7.58
CA LEU A 89 3.19 20.58 7.80
C LEU A 89 2.85 20.42 9.27
N LEU A 90 3.86 20.27 10.12
CA LEU A 90 3.67 20.12 11.56
C LEU A 90 2.90 21.31 12.13
N GLY A 91 3.16 22.53 11.63
CA GLY A 91 2.42 23.73 12.04
C GLY A 91 0.96 23.80 11.58
N GLN A 92 0.51 22.91 10.69
CA GLN A 92 -0.87 22.87 10.18
C GLN A 92 -1.67 21.68 10.72
N ASN A 93 -0.98 20.57 11.02
CA ASN A 93 -1.61 19.32 11.42
C ASN A 93 -0.69 18.51 12.35
N ASP A 94 -0.99 18.56 13.64
CA ASP A 94 -0.24 17.90 14.71
C ASP A 94 -0.32 16.35 14.66
N ALA A 95 -1.29 15.79 13.94
CA ALA A 95 -1.47 14.35 13.80
C ALA A 95 -0.56 13.72 12.74
N ILE A 96 0.15 14.54 11.95
CA ILE A 96 1.09 14.06 10.94
C ILE A 96 2.37 13.57 11.62
N SER A 97 2.89 12.45 11.12
CA SER A 97 4.19 11.93 11.53
C SER A 97 5.16 11.99 10.36
N ARG A 98 6.45 12.11 10.64
CA ARG A 98 7.51 11.98 9.63
C ARG A 98 7.32 10.75 8.73
N SER A 99 6.96 9.62 9.34
CA SER A 99 6.73 8.35 8.64
C SER A 99 5.51 8.37 7.73
N SER A 100 4.45 9.12 8.05
CA SER A 100 3.31 9.24 7.14
C SER A 100 3.67 10.04 5.90
N VAL A 101 4.45 11.12 6.04
CA VAL A 101 5.00 11.88 4.89
C VAL A 101 5.92 11.02 4.03
N TYR A 102 6.77 10.21 4.65
CA TYR A 102 7.64 9.26 3.91
C TYR A 102 6.82 8.26 3.08
N ARG A 103 5.86 7.57 3.71
CA ARG A 103 4.98 6.62 3.01
C ARG A 103 4.20 7.29 1.88
N PHE A 104 3.78 8.53 2.09
CA PHE A 104 3.14 9.35 1.07
C PHE A 104 4.08 9.58 -0.13
N PHE A 105 5.33 9.99 0.09
CA PHE A 105 6.31 10.17 -0.99
C PHE A 105 6.58 8.88 -1.76
N VAL A 106 6.68 7.75 -1.08
CA VAL A 106 6.86 6.43 -1.71
C VAL A 106 5.64 6.07 -2.55
N LYS A 107 4.43 6.20 -2.00
CA LYS A 107 3.16 5.92 -2.70
C LYS A 107 2.98 6.77 -3.96
N HIS A 108 3.44 8.02 -3.94
CA HIS A 108 3.33 8.95 -5.06
C HIS A 108 4.58 9.00 -5.97
N GLY A 109 5.61 8.18 -5.71
CA GLY A 109 6.82 8.12 -6.54
C GLY A 109 7.69 9.39 -6.49
N ILE A 110 7.54 10.23 -5.46
CA ILE A 110 8.26 11.51 -5.30
C ILE A 110 9.34 11.46 -4.19
N ASN A 111 9.66 10.26 -3.71
CA ASN A 111 10.69 10.08 -2.70
C ASN A 111 12.10 10.40 -3.26
N GLN A 112 12.39 10.00 -4.49
CA GLN A 112 13.70 10.21 -5.10
C GLN A 112 13.77 11.53 -5.86
N VAL A 113 14.87 12.26 -5.67
CA VAL A 113 15.18 13.48 -6.44
C VAL A 113 15.60 13.09 -7.87
N PRO A 114 15.03 13.72 -8.92
CA PRO A 114 15.42 13.48 -10.31
C PRO A 114 16.88 13.81 -10.57
N ALA A 115 17.51 13.09 -11.51
CA ALA A 115 18.92 13.29 -11.88
C ALA A 115 19.22 14.75 -12.24
N GLN A 116 18.36 15.37 -13.05
CA GLN A 116 18.48 16.79 -13.46
C GLN A 116 18.58 17.77 -12.29
N GLN A 117 17.93 17.47 -11.17
CA GLN A 117 17.99 18.32 -9.98
C GLN A 117 19.20 17.99 -9.11
N LYS A 118 19.67 16.73 -9.11
CA LYS A 118 20.92 16.33 -8.46
C LYS A 118 22.14 16.97 -9.14
N ASP A 119 22.10 17.14 -10.46
CA ASP A 119 23.20 17.75 -11.21
C ASP A 119 23.39 19.24 -10.88
N LYS A 120 22.32 19.92 -10.45
CA LYS A 120 22.38 21.30 -9.94
C LYS A 120 22.99 21.38 -8.54
N ALA A 121 23.03 20.28 -7.79
CA ALA A 121 23.62 20.28 -6.46
C ALA A 121 25.14 20.46 -6.59
N LYS A 122 25.68 21.44 -5.88
CA LYS A 122 27.12 21.71 -5.88
C LYS A 122 27.84 20.49 -5.30
N LYS A 123 28.80 19.94 -6.05
CA LYS A 123 29.68 18.89 -5.55
C LYS A 123 30.48 19.43 -4.37
N PHE A 124 30.66 18.59 -3.35
CA PHE A 124 31.53 18.91 -2.24
C PHE A 124 32.94 19.19 -2.75
N LYS A 125 33.60 20.24 -2.22
CA LYS A 125 34.95 20.62 -2.64
C LYS A 125 35.91 19.49 -2.27
N ALA A 126 36.76 19.07 -3.19
CA ALA A 126 37.83 18.13 -2.85
C ALA A 126 38.82 18.84 -1.92
N TYR A 127 38.99 18.29 -0.71
CA TYR A 127 40.02 18.73 0.25
C TYR A 127 41.08 17.64 0.36
N GLU A 128 42.30 18.05 0.71
CA GLU A 128 43.38 17.12 0.97
C GLU A 128 43.07 16.22 2.19
N PRO A 129 43.51 14.95 2.19
CA PRO A 129 43.35 14.06 3.33
C PRO A 129 43.93 14.69 4.59
N GLY A 130 43.09 14.95 5.60
CA GLY A 130 43.47 15.60 6.86
C GLY A 130 42.76 16.92 7.17
N TYR A 131 42.10 17.55 6.18
CA TYR A 131 41.32 18.77 6.43
C TYR A 131 40.07 18.55 7.31
N TRP A 132 39.67 17.28 7.50
CA TRP A 132 38.48 16.87 8.24
C TRP A 132 38.74 16.00 9.47
N SER A 133 39.99 15.89 9.93
CA SER A 133 40.30 15.18 11.18
C SER A 133 39.97 16.03 12.41
N CYS A 134 38.69 16.34 12.61
CA CYS A 134 38.17 16.87 13.87
C CYS A 134 36.79 16.27 14.21
N PHE A 135 36.65 14.96 14.03
CA PHE A 135 35.70 14.16 14.79
C PHE A 135 36.48 12.94 15.30
N LYS A 136 37.15 13.12 16.43
CA LYS A 136 37.55 12.00 17.28
C LYS A 136 36.26 11.46 17.91
N VAL A 137 36.04 10.17 17.68
CA VAL A 137 35.06 9.31 18.38
C VAL A 137 35.24 9.44 19.89
#